data_AF-A0A482Y7X3-F1
#
_entry.id   AF-A0A482Y7X3-F1
#
_cell.length_a   1.000
_cell.length_b   1.000
_cell.length_c   1.000
_cell.angle_alpha   90.00
_cell.angle_beta   90.00
_cell.angle_gamma   90.00
#
_symmetry.space_group_name_H-M   'P 1'
#
loop_
_entity.id
_entity.type
_entity.pdbx_description
1 polymer ?
#
loop_
_entity_poly.entity_id
_entity_poly.type
_entity_poly.pdbx_seq_one_letter_code
_entity_poly.pdbx_strand_id
1 'polypeptide(L)'
;MPFSVSWHTLLEHLDELPADATLITPLSHSQIHISDIQEHRIIVQFDESNEKRPLQRDQFETLYHQIQTAHDGFDLDRLPPDADPYPAVLSVHPRFEIDEDAGVIAETDGPTTTQLADTAHEPDTDDDRTEPEGLDVYSDALLLIDALERHDVTDLPELETATLANLYTLLSDVQRDANDFRQEVADVLLSRLHHDRPVAGQYGSVQRTSRRNRSLKDDEKVLSILEAEGIDRERVMSVDRQKVDEALEVTTLTESDVYKIDESEYVRKAEVDDDVKESRLQGLKDRLAASEETEAEELQQEIEALEERIDDLTSFRAGTEVQG
;
A
#
# COMPACT_ATOMS: atom_id res chain seq x y z
N MET A 1 24.16 -14.82 -18.93
CA MET A 1 25.35 -14.09 -19.45
C MET A 1 26.56 -14.37 -18.55
N PRO A 2 27.83 -14.06 -18.90
CA PRO A 2 28.91 -14.10 -17.91
C PRO A 2 28.74 -12.96 -16.90
N PHE A 3 29.04 -13.21 -15.62
CA PHE A 3 28.90 -12.21 -14.55
C PHE A 3 29.65 -10.91 -14.84
N SER A 4 30.83 -10.97 -15.47
CA SER A 4 31.60 -9.77 -15.81
C SER A 4 30.83 -8.79 -16.69
N VAL A 5 30.03 -9.28 -17.64
CA VAL A 5 29.22 -8.42 -18.52
C VAL A 5 28.07 -7.81 -17.74
N SER A 6 27.37 -8.63 -16.92
CA SER A 6 26.29 -8.14 -16.06
C SER A 6 26.79 -7.13 -15.02
N TRP A 7 28.00 -7.31 -14.50
CA TRP A 7 28.65 -6.37 -13.59
C TRP A 7 28.91 -5.02 -14.23
N HIS A 8 29.49 -4.99 -15.45
CA HIS A 8 29.70 -3.72 -16.16
C HIS A 8 28.39 -3.02 -16.51
N THR A 9 27.37 -3.77 -16.95
CA THR A 9 26.03 -3.21 -17.17
C THR A 9 25.44 -2.61 -15.89
N LEU A 10 25.61 -3.26 -14.74
CA LEU A 10 25.16 -2.72 -13.46
C LEU A 10 25.89 -1.40 -13.13
N LEU A 11 27.22 -1.36 -13.29
CA LEU A 11 28.00 -0.14 -13.04
C LEU A 11 27.59 1.02 -13.96
N GLU A 12 27.31 0.74 -15.24
CA GLU A 12 26.80 1.73 -16.19
C GLU A 12 25.47 2.33 -15.72
N HIS A 13 24.50 1.49 -15.33
CA HIS A 13 23.19 1.97 -14.88
C HIS A 13 23.26 2.71 -13.54
N LEU A 14 24.17 2.30 -12.64
CA LEU A 14 24.40 3.02 -11.38
C LEU A 14 25.02 4.41 -11.60
N ASP A 15 25.85 4.59 -12.62
CA ASP A 15 26.45 5.90 -12.97
C ASP A 15 25.42 6.85 -13.63
N GLU A 16 24.38 6.28 -14.24
CA GLU A 16 23.25 7.02 -14.83
C GLU A 16 22.20 7.44 -13.79
N LEU A 17 22.23 6.90 -12.57
CA LEU A 17 21.28 7.27 -11.52
C LEU A 17 21.47 8.74 -11.08
N PRO A 18 20.35 9.46 -10.79
CA PRO A 18 20.41 10.76 -10.13
C PRO A 18 21.22 10.71 -8.83
N ALA A 19 21.91 11.80 -8.49
CA ALA A 19 22.74 11.87 -7.28
C ALA A 19 21.92 11.76 -5.96
N ASP A 20 20.62 12.01 -6.05
CA ASP A 20 19.61 11.89 -4.99
C ASP A 20 18.76 10.62 -5.10
N ALA A 21 19.11 9.68 -6.00
CA ALA A 21 18.39 8.43 -6.13
C ALA A 21 18.48 7.60 -4.85
N THR A 22 17.31 7.24 -4.32
CA THR A 22 17.17 6.36 -3.15
C THR A 22 16.84 4.95 -3.62
N LEU A 23 17.56 3.96 -3.11
CA LEU A 23 17.23 2.55 -3.25
C LEU A 23 16.70 2.03 -1.91
N ILE A 24 15.74 1.11 -1.96
CA ILE A 24 15.16 0.49 -0.78
C ILE A 24 15.62 -0.97 -0.71
N THR A 25 16.20 -1.37 0.42
CA THR A 25 16.60 -2.76 0.65
C THR A 25 15.39 -3.67 0.86
N PRO A 26 15.29 -4.86 0.25
CA PRO A 26 14.03 -5.61 0.26
C PRO A 26 13.65 -6.26 1.59
N LEU A 27 14.59 -6.61 2.49
CA LEU A 27 14.25 -7.25 3.77
C LEU A 27 14.15 -6.28 4.94
N SER A 28 14.98 -5.24 4.95
CA SER A 28 14.99 -4.23 6.02
C SER A 28 14.27 -2.94 5.65
N HIS A 29 13.89 -2.74 4.38
CA HIS A 29 13.33 -1.49 3.84
C HIS A 29 14.13 -0.24 4.23
N SER A 30 15.44 -0.40 4.46
CA SER A 30 16.35 0.70 4.72
C SER A 30 16.53 1.51 3.44
N GLN A 31 16.39 2.83 3.54
CA GLN A 31 16.75 3.75 2.47
C GLN A 31 18.27 3.85 2.38
N ILE A 32 18.80 3.58 1.19
CA ILE A 32 20.22 3.65 0.89
C ILE A 32 20.47 4.49 -0.36
N HIS A 33 21.57 5.23 -0.34
CA HIS A 33 22.09 5.96 -1.50
C HIS A 33 23.42 5.39 -1.97
N ILE A 34 23.66 5.44 -3.28
CA ILE A 34 24.96 5.13 -3.87
C ILE A 34 25.89 6.32 -3.64
N SER A 35 26.88 6.16 -2.76
CA SER A 35 27.81 7.24 -2.42
C SER A 35 29.10 7.24 -3.24
N ASP A 36 29.50 6.07 -3.77
CA ASP A 36 30.68 5.90 -4.61
C ASP A 36 30.62 4.57 -5.38
N ILE A 37 31.09 4.55 -6.62
CA ILE A 37 31.08 3.39 -7.51
C ILE A 37 32.52 3.07 -7.92
N GLN A 38 32.95 1.82 -7.70
CA GLN A 38 34.30 1.36 -8.04
C GLN A 38 34.24 -0.01 -8.75
N GLU A 39 35.26 -0.31 -9.56
CA GLU A 39 35.35 -1.56 -10.34
C GLU A 39 35.16 -2.83 -9.49
N HIS A 40 35.58 -2.80 -8.21
CA HIS A 40 35.56 -3.97 -7.32
C HIS A 40 34.58 -3.85 -6.15
N ARG A 41 33.90 -2.70 -5.99
CA ARG A 41 32.95 -2.48 -4.89
C ARG A 41 32.07 -1.26 -5.14
N ILE A 42 30.90 -1.27 -4.52
CA ILE A 42 29.96 -0.13 -4.52
C ILE A 42 29.79 0.32 -3.07
N ILE A 43 29.88 1.62 -2.79
CA ILE A 43 29.72 2.15 -1.42
C ILE A 43 28.32 2.71 -1.28
N VAL A 44 27.51 2.06 -0.44
CA VAL A 44 26.18 2.53 -0.09
C VAL A 44 26.21 3.29 1.23
N GLN A 45 25.33 4.26 1.39
CA GLN A 45 25.13 5.02 2.62
C GLN A 45 23.69 4.85 3.08
N PHE A 46 23.50 4.48 4.35
CA PHE A 46 22.17 4.33 4.96
C PHE A 46 21.70 5.67 5.53
N ASP A 47 20.46 6.05 5.28
CA ASP A 47 19.94 7.37 5.72
C ASP A 47 19.72 7.44 7.23
N GLU A 48 19.15 6.39 7.81
CA GLU A 48 18.81 6.37 9.24
C GLU A 48 20.05 6.46 10.14
N SER A 49 21.14 5.77 9.75
CA SER A 49 22.35 5.64 10.57
C SER A 49 23.52 6.48 10.07
N ASN A 50 23.43 7.04 8.86
CA ASN A 50 24.51 7.69 8.15
C ASN A 50 25.77 6.78 7.99
N GLU A 51 25.59 5.47 8.10
CA GLU A 51 26.65 4.47 7.98
C GLU A 51 27.01 4.25 6.50
N LYS A 52 28.30 4.25 6.18
CA LYS A 52 28.80 3.87 4.85
C LYS A 52 29.26 2.43 4.84
N ARG A 53 28.71 1.63 3.93
CA ARG A 53 29.01 0.20 3.81
C ARG A 53 29.54 -0.14 2.41
N PRO A 54 30.72 -0.76 2.30
CA PRO A 54 31.23 -1.24 1.01
C PRO A 54 30.63 -2.61 0.65
N LEU A 55 29.92 -2.68 -0.47
CA LEU A 55 29.41 -3.91 -1.08
C LEU A 55 30.43 -4.47 -2.07
N GLN A 56 30.86 -5.70 -1.88
CA GLN A 56 31.98 -6.29 -2.61
C GLN A 56 31.50 -6.99 -3.89
N ARG A 57 32.22 -6.80 -5.01
CA ARG A 57 31.92 -7.45 -6.29
C ARG A 57 31.76 -8.97 -6.18
N ASP A 58 32.61 -9.64 -5.41
CA ASP A 58 32.57 -11.11 -5.25
C ASP A 58 31.26 -11.61 -4.61
N GLN A 59 30.62 -10.77 -3.77
CA GLN A 59 29.33 -11.10 -3.17
C GLN A 59 28.19 -10.93 -4.18
N PHE A 60 28.25 -9.93 -5.07
CA PHE A 60 27.35 -9.83 -6.22
C PHE A 60 27.50 -11.04 -7.16
N GLU A 61 28.72 -11.51 -7.40
CA GLU A 61 28.96 -12.71 -8.23
C GLU A 61 28.34 -13.96 -7.60
N THR A 62 28.43 -14.07 -6.28
CA THR A 62 27.82 -15.18 -5.53
C THR A 62 26.30 -15.14 -5.66
N LEU A 63 25.68 -13.98 -5.43
CA LEU A 63 24.23 -13.81 -5.55
C LEU A 63 23.76 -14.05 -7.00
N TYR A 64 24.49 -13.53 -7.99
CA TYR A 64 24.24 -13.75 -9.42
C TYR A 64 24.15 -15.24 -9.76
N HIS A 65 25.11 -16.04 -9.31
CA HIS A 65 25.11 -17.48 -9.55
C HIS A 65 23.98 -18.22 -8.82
N GLN A 66 23.61 -17.76 -7.63
CA GLN A 66 22.48 -18.33 -6.88
C GLN A 66 21.15 -18.08 -7.61
N ILE A 67 20.95 -16.87 -8.13
CA ILE A 67 19.76 -16.52 -8.92
C ILE A 67 19.69 -17.38 -10.19
N GLN A 68 20.80 -17.54 -10.92
CA GLN A 68 20.83 -18.38 -12.13
C GLN A 68 20.56 -19.86 -11.90
N THR A 69 20.84 -20.35 -10.69
CA THR A 69 20.61 -21.75 -10.33
C THR A 69 19.19 -21.98 -9.81
N ALA A 70 18.50 -20.91 -9.39
CA ALA A 70 17.15 -20.98 -8.86
C ALA A 70 16.12 -21.05 -9.99
N HIS A 71 15.15 -21.95 -9.86
CA HIS A 71 14.15 -22.19 -10.90
C HIS A 71 13.02 -21.15 -10.87
N ASP A 72 12.70 -20.61 -9.68
CA ASP A 72 11.61 -19.67 -9.42
C ASP A 72 12.12 -18.38 -8.73
N GLY A 73 13.37 -17.99 -8.99
CA GLY A 73 14.03 -16.88 -8.31
C GLY A 73 14.69 -17.28 -6.99
N PHE A 74 15.60 -16.42 -6.51
CA PHE A 74 16.32 -16.62 -5.26
C PHE A 74 15.53 -16.04 -4.09
N ASP A 75 15.19 -16.91 -3.14
CA ASP A 75 14.54 -16.63 -1.87
C ASP A 75 15.38 -15.68 -0.98
N LEU A 76 14.90 -14.45 -0.81
CA LEU A 76 15.61 -13.39 -0.09
C LEU A 76 15.79 -13.71 1.39
N ASP A 77 14.91 -14.50 2.01
CA ASP A 77 15.05 -14.90 3.44
C ASP A 77 16.30 -15.76 3.70
N ARG A 78 16.94 -16.27 2.64
CA ARG A 78 18.20 -17.04 2.73
C ARG A 78 19.43 -16.14 2.75
N LEU A 79 19.27 -14.83 2.60
CA LEU A 79 20.39 -13.90 2.66
C LEU A 79 21.00 -13.87 4.06
N PRO A 80 22.34 -13.77 4.15
CA PRO A 80 22.99 -13.40 5.40
C PRO A 80 22.45 -12.05 5.94
N PRO A 81 22.45 -11.82 7.26
CA PRO A 81 21.89 -10.60 7.87
C PRO A 81 22.46 -9.28 7.33
N ASP A 82 23.70 -9.28 6.83
CA ASP A 82 24.37 -8.09 6.29
C ASP A 82 24.31 -7.98 4.75
N ALA A 83 23.60 -8.90 4.09
CA ALA A 83 23.56 -9.02 2.63
C ALA A 83 22.33 -8.37 1.98
N ASP A 84 21.43 -7.79 2.77
CA ASP A 84 20.20 -7.14 2.30
C ASP A 84 20.43 -6.00 1.26
N PRO A 85 21.52 -5.20 1.31
CA PRO A 85 21.76 -4.19 0.28
C PRO A 85 22.11 -4.74 -1.11
N TYR A 86 22.54 -6.01 -1.22
CA TYR A 86 22.99 -6.57 -2.49
C TYR A 86 21.86 -6.71 -3.51
N PRO A 87 20.70 -7.32 -3.17
CA PRO A 87 19.55 -7.35 -4.08
C PRO A 87 19.10 -5.96 -4.53
N ALA A 88 19.03 -4.97 -3.63
CA ALA A 88 18.56 -3.62 -3.97
C ALA A 88 19.48 -2.88 -4.93
N VAL A 89 20.79 -3.07 -4.80
CA VAL A 89 21.73 -2.54 -5.79
C VAL A 89 21.65 -3.34 -7.09
N LEU A 90 21.44 -4.66 -7.01
CA LEU A 90 21.35 -5.52 -8.19
C LEU A 90 20.08 -5.25 -9.02
N SER A 91 18.96 -4.82 -8.42
CA SER A 91 17.73 -4.48 -9.13
C SER A 91 17.83 -3.24 -10.04
N VAL A 92 18.88 -2.44 -9.89
CA VAL A 92 19.21 -1.37 -10.86
C VAL A 92 19.61 -1.96 -12.22
N HIS A 93 20.12 -3.19 -12.23
CA HIS A 93 20.44 -3.87 -13.48
C HIS A 93 19.14 -4.31 -14.20
N PRO A 94 18.94 -3.99 -15.49
CA PRO A 94 17.66 -4.17 -16.19
C PRO A 94 17.08 -5.58 -16.25
N ARG A 95 17.91 -6.60 -16.07
CA ARG A 95 17.52 -8.03 -16.09
C ARG A 95 17.26 -8.61 -14.70
N PHE A 96 17.36 -7.83 -13.62
CA PHE A 96 17.09 -8.33 -12.28
C PHE A 96 15.88 -7.59 -11.71
N GLU A 97 14.94 -8.37 -11.20
CA GLU A 97 13.72 -7.84 -10.60
C GLU A 97 13.51 -8.48 -9.25
N ILE A 98 13.12 -7.66 -8.29
CA ILE A 98 12.72 -8.10 -6.96
C ILE A 98 11.19 -8.22 -7.00
N ASP A 99 10.69 -9.43 -6.78
CA ASP A 99 9.29 -9.67 -6.49
C ASP A 99 9.14 -9.63 -4.97
N GLU A 100 8.72 -8.46 -4.46
CA GLU A 100 8.50 -8.26 -3.02
C GLU A 100 7.34 -9.12 -2.48
N ASP A 101 6.32 -9.40 -3.32
CA ASP A 101 5.17 -10.23 -2.93
C ASP A 101 5.59 -11.70 -2.75
N ALA A 102 6.45 -12.22 -3.63
CA ALA A 102 6.99 -13.56 -3.54
C ALA A 102 8.26 -13.67 -2.66
N GLY A 103 8.85 -12.54 -2.27
CA GLY A 103 10.09 -12.49 -1.48
C GLY A 103 11.30 -13.04 -2.23
N VAL A 104 11.33 -12.90 -3.56
CA VAL A 104 12.40 -13.45 -4.40
C VAL A 104 13.04 -12.39 -5.31
N ILE A 105 14.28 -12.62 -5.70
CA ILE A 105 14.94 -11.90 -6.80
C ILE A 105 15.21 -12.85 -7.97
N ALA A 106 14.81 -12.48 -9.18
CA ALA A 106 14.92 -13.31 -10.37
C ALA A 106 15.62 -12.60 -11.53
N GLU A 107 16.25 -13.38 -12.42
CA GLU A 107 16.77 -12.86 -13.70
C GLU A 107 15.64 -12.93 -14.76
N THR A 108 15.30 -11.80 -15.38
CA THR A 108 14.29 -11.70 -16.44
C THR A 108 14.92 -11.74 -17.84
N ASP A 109 14.14 -12.16 -18.83
CA ASP A 109 14.61 -12.32 -20.22
C ASP A 109 14.70 -11.00 -21.03
N GLY A 110 14.28 -9.86 -20.47
CA GLY A 110 14.31 -8.53 -21.10
C GLY A 110 14.36 -7.38 -20.09
N PRO A 111 14.63 -6.12 -20.52
CA PRO A 111 14.65 -4.96 -19.64
C PRO A 111 13.26 -4.74 -19.04
N THR A 112 13.14 -4.85 -17.72
CA THR A 112 11.85 -4.64 -17.03
C THR A 112 11.63 -3.17 -16.69
N THR A 113 10.38 -2.71 -16.79
CA THR A 113 9.91 -1.35 -16.48
C THR A 113 9.86 -1.05 -14.98
N THR A 114 10.10 -2.04 -14.12
CA THR A 114 9.99 -1.95 -12.66
C THR A 114 11.34 -1.64 -12.00
N GLN A 115 12.05 -0.62 -12.48
CA GLN A 115 13.27 -0.18 -11.79
C GLN A 115 12.88 0.49 -10.48
N LEU A 116 13.34 -0.08 -9.36
CA LEU A 116 13.25 0.42 -7.97
C LEU A 116 14.06 1.72 -7.73
N ALA A 117 14.24 2.53 -8.77
CA ALA A 117 14.54 3.93 -8.59
C ALA A 117 13.20 4.64 -8.48
N ASP A 118 13.00 5.39 -7.40
CA ASP A 118 11.99 6.42 -7.31
C ASP A 118 12.38 7.55 -8.29
N THR A 119 12.45 7.22 -9.60
CA THR A 119 12.56 8.21 -10.65
C THR A 119 11.27 8.97 -10.60
N ALA A 120 11.37 10.23 -10.15
CA ALA A 120 10.34 11.27 -10.22
C ALA A 120 9.26 10.87 -11.20
N HIS A 121 8.17 10.33 -10.64
CA HIS A 121 7.01 9.78 -11.29
C HIS A 121 6.80 10.43 -12.65
N GLU A 122 7.11 9.71 -13.74
CA GLU A 122 6.55 10.11 -15.03
C GLU A 122 5.03 10.18 -14.80
N PRO A 123 4.39 11.31 -15.16
CA PRO A 123 2.96 11.45 -14.91
C PRO A 123 2.27 10.28 -15.61
N ASP A 124 1.59 9.42 -14.84
CA ASP A 124 0.67 8.41 -15.37
C ASP A 124 -0.08 9.05 -16.53
N THR A 125 0.27 8.69 -17.77
CA THR A 125 -0.49 9.13 -18.94
C THR A 125 -1.90 8.61 -18.74
N ASP A 126 -2.89 9.52 -18.72
CA ASP A 126 -4.28 9.33 -18.26
C ASP A 126 -5.09 8.25 -19.02
N ASP A 127 -4.49 7.51 -19.95
CA ASP A 127 -5.18 6.65 -20.92
C ASP A 127 -5.62 5.28 -20.36
N ASP A 128 -5.25 4.93 -19.12
CA ASP A 128 -5.52 3.60 -18.52
C ASP A 128 -6.47 3.63 -17.30
N ARG A 129 -7.07 4.78 -16.95
CA ARG A 129 -8.01 4.85 -15.83
C ARG A 129 -9.34 4.19 -16.19
N THR A 130 -9.63 3.07 -15.53
CA THR A 130 -10.89 2.34 -15.69
C THR A 130 -11.70 2.42 -14.41
N GLU A 131 -12.98 2.77 -14.53
CA GLU A 131 -13.95 2.71 -13.43
C GLU A 131 -14.07 1.26 -12.91
N PRO A 132 -13.91 1.01 -11.61
CA PRO A 132 -14.01 -0.33 -11.06
C PRO A 132 -15.47 -0.81 -11.03
N GLU A 133 -15.81 -1.76 -11.90
CA GLU A 133 -17.14 -2.37 -11.92
C GLU A 133 -17.43 -3.15 -10.63
N GLY A 134 -18.56 -2.85 -9.99
CA GLY A 134 -19.06 -3.59 -8.82
C GLY A 134 -18.37 -3.26 -7.50
N LEU A 135 -17.60 -2.17 -7.43
CA LEU A 135 -17.02 -1.68 -6.19
C LEU A 135 -17.93 -0.61 -5.56
N ASP A 136 -18.73 -1.01 -4.56
CA ASP A 136 -19.74 -0.13 -3.93
C ASP A 136 -19.12 1.15 -3.33
N VAL A 137 -17.98 1.03 -2.64
CA VAL A 137 -17.26 2.20 -2.08
C VAL A 137 -16.87 3.24 -3.12
N TYR A 138 -16.61 2.83 -4.37
CA TYR A 138 -16.30 3.77 -5.45
C TYR A 138 -17.54 4.60 -5.82
N SER A 139 -18.66 3.91 -6.04
CA SER A 139 -19.93 4.55 -6.42
C SER A 139 -20.44 5.49 -5.32
N ASP A 140 -20.42 5.02 -4.08
CA ASP A 140 -20.90 5.81 -2.94
C ASP A 140 -19.98 6.98 -2.60
N ALA A 141 -18.67 6.84 -2.81
CA ALA A 141 -17.73 7.96 -2.67
C ALA A 141 -18.01 9.05 -3.71
N LEU A 142 -18.30 8.69 -4.96
CA LEU A 142 -18.68 9.67 -5.99
C LEU A 142 -19.98 10.40 -5.62
N LEU A 143 -21.01 9.68 -5.15
CA LEU A 143 -22.25 10.29 -4.67
C LEU A 143 -22.03 11.20 -3.46
N LEU A 144 -21.13 10.83 -2.55
CA LEU A 144 -20.75 11.67 -1.43
C LEU A 144 -20.04 12.94 -1.91
N ILE A 145 -19.04 12.85 -2.79
CA ILE A 145 -18.34 14.00 -3.36
C ILE A 145 -19.35 14.96 -4.02
N ASP A 146 -20.24 14.42 -4.86
CA ASP A 146 -21.32 15.13 -5.53
C ASP A 146 -22.23 15.90 -4.55
N ALA A 147 -22.57 15.29 -3.41
CA ALA A 147 -23.36 15.91 -2.36
C ALA A 147 -22.58 16.99 -1.57
N LEU A 148 -21.29 16.76 -1.32
CA LEU A 148 -20.42 17.71 -0.62
C LEU A 148 -20.17 18.98 -1.48
N GLU A 149 -20.12 18.86 -2.80
CA GLU A 149 -19.92 20.00 -3.71
C GLU A 149 -21.17 20.87 -3.87
N ARG A 150 -22.37 20.30 -3.69
CA ARG A 150 -23.65 21.02 -3.83
C ARG A 150 -24.07 21.81 -2.60
N HIS A 151 -23.47 21.54 -1.45
CA HIS A 151 -23.91 22.07 -0.17
C HIS A 151 -22.75 22.72 0.58
N ASP A 152 -22.99 23.85 1.25
CA ASP A 152 -22.00 24.43 2.15
C ASP A 152 -21.94 23.61 3.44
N VAL A 153 -21.16 22.54 3.40
CA VAL A 153 -20.98 21.61 4.53
C VAL A 153 -20.08 22.17 5.63
N THR A 154 -19.55 23.39 5.46
CA THR A 154 -18.72 24.03 6.48
C THR A 154 -19.55 24.64 7.63
N ASP A 155 -20.86 24.83 7.43
CA ASP A 155 -21.82 25.28 8.45
C ASP A 155 -23.05 24.34 8.57
N LEU A 156 -22.83 23.16 9.14
CA LEU A 156 -23.88 22.12 9.30
C LEU A 156 -25.19 22.60 9.97
N PRO A 157 -25.17 23.45 11.01
CA PRO A 157 -26.39 23.97 11.62
C PRO A 157 -27.33 24.75 10.67
N GLU A 158 -26.82 25.33 9.60
CA GLU A 158 -27.62 26.09 8.63
C GLU A 158 -28.27 25.20 7.57
N LEU A 159 -27.86 23.93 7.46
CA LEU A 159 -28.40 22.98 6.50
C LEU A 159 -29.80 22.48 6.89
N GLU A 160 -30.63 22.23 5.87
CA GLU A 160 -31.94 21.61 6.07
C GLU A 160 -31.80 20.17 6.61
N THR A 161 -32.75 19.75 7.45
CA THR A 161 -32.75 18.38 8.01
C THR A 161 -32.71 17.30 6.93
N ALA A 162 -33.35 17.54 5.77
CA ALA A 162 -33.31 16.61 4.64
C ALA A 162 -31.89 16.46 4.07
N THR A 163 -31.15 17.58 3.93
CA THR A 163 -29.74 17.57 3.53
C THR A 163 -28.87 16.84 4.54
N LEU A 164 -29.05 17.11 5.83
CA LEU A 164 -28.31 16.42 6.90
C LEU A 164 -28.59 14.91 6.91
N ALA A 165 -29.84 14.49 6.68
CA ALA A 165 -30.20 13.08 6.57
C ALA A 165 -29.51 12.42 5.37
N ASN A 166 -29.50 13.07 4.21
CA ASN A 166 -28.82 12.56 3.02
C ASN A 166 -27.30 12.42 3.24
N LEU A 167 -26.66 13.46 3.79
CA LEU A 167 -25.23 13.43 4.11
C LEU A 167 -24.91 12.33 5.11
N TYR A 168 -25.74 12.16 6.15
CA TYR A 168 -25.54 11.09 7.13
C TYR A 168 -25.62 9.69 6.50
N THR A 169 -26.60 9.46 5.61
CA THR A 169 -26.73 8.19 4.89
C THR A 169 -25.51 7.91 4.03
N LEU A 170 -25.12 8.85 3.16
CA LEU A 170 -23.96 8.68 2.28
C LEU A 170 -22.65 8.47 3.07
N LEU A 171 -22.45 9.21 4.16
CA LEU A 171 -21.29 9.01 5.04
C LEU A 171 -21.29 7.63 5.69
N SER A 172 -22.47 7.12 6.08
CA SER A 172 -22.61 5.79 6.67
C SER A 172 -22.32 4.69 5.65
N ASP A 173 -22.80 4.84 4.42
CA ASP A 173 -22.59 3.86 3.35
C ASP A 173 -21.12 3.85 2.93
N VAL A 174 -20.50 5.01 2.65
CA VAL A 174 -19.05 5.11 2.38
C VAL A 174 -18.22 4.54 3.53
N GLN A 175 -18.56 4.83 4.80
CA GLN A 175 -17.84 4.27 5.94
C GLN A 175 -17.90 2.74 5.96
N ARG A 176 -19.09 2.18 5.73
CA ARG A 176 -19.31 0.75 5.77
C ARG A 176 -18.57 0.06 4.62
N ASP A 177 -18.75 0.55 3.41
CA ASP A 177 -18.22 -0.11 2.21
C ASP A 177 -16.71 0.07 2.10
N ALA A 178 -16.18 1.23 2.52
CA ALA A 178 -14.73 1.38 2.70
C ALA A 178 -14.18 0.43 3.75
N ASN A 179 -14.92 0.17 4.84
CA ASN A 179 -14.49 -0.77 5.87
C ASN A 179 -14.58 -2.23 5.40
N ASP A 180 -15.58 -2.59 4.60
CA ASP A 180 -15.74 -3.93 4.03
C ASP A 180 -14.62 -4.19 3.01
N PHE A 181 -14.39 -3.29 2.06
CA PHE A 181 -13.29 -3.40 1.10
C PHE A 181 -11.91 -3.38 1.80
N ARG A 182 -11.72 -2.55 2.83
CA ARG A 182 -10.49 -2.55 3.65
C ARG A 182 -10.25 -3.91 4.33
N GLN A 183 -11.30 -4.63 4.73
CA GLN A 183 -11.15 -5.97 5.29
C GLN A 183 -10.70 -6.98 4.23
N GLU A 184 -11.28 -6.94 3.02
CA GLU A 184 -10.84 -7.79 1.90
C GLU A 184 -9.36 -7.56 1.56
N VAL A 185 -8.94 -6.29 1.48
CA VAL A 185 -7.52 -5.92 1.29
C VAL A 185 -6.66 -6.44 2.45
N ALA A 186 -7.13 -6.30 3.69
CA ALA A 186 -6.41 -6.80 4.86
C ALA A 186 -6.26 -8.32 4.86
N ASP A 187 -7.26 -9.08 4.42
CA ASP A 187 -7.20 -10.54 4.31
C ASP A 187 -6.14 -10.98 3.29
N VAL A 188 -6.07 -10.30 2.15
CA VAL A 188 -5.01 -10.52 1.16
C VAL A 188 -3.64 -10.17 1.74
N LEU A 189 -3.50 -9.01 2.39
CA LEU A 189 -2.25 -8.60 3.02
C LEU A 189 -1.79 -9.59 4.11
N LEU A 190 -2.70 -10.12 4.94
CA LEU A 190 -2.36 -11.14 5.94
C LEU A 190 -1.79 -12.42 5.32
N SER A 191 -2.23 -12.76 4.11
CA SER A 191 -1.67 -13.91 3.37
C SER A 191 -0.25 -13.67 2.85
N ARG A 192 0.13 -12.40 2.63
CA ARG A 192 1.45 -12.00 2.09
C ARG A 192 2.44 -11.60 3.18
N LEU A 193 1.97 -10.99 4.26
CA LEU A 193 2.81 -10.54 5.37
C LEU A 193 3.20 -11.74 6.24
N HIS A 194 4.45 -12.20 6.10
CA HIS A 194 4.97 -13.34 6.85
C HIS A 194 5.75 -12.95 8.13
N HIS A 195 6.08 -11.67 8.31
CA HIS A 195 6.81 -11.15 9.47
C HIS A 195 6.10 -9.96 10.15
N ASP A 196 6.41 -9.72 11.43
CA ASP A 196 5.89 -8.58 12.21
C ASP A 196 6.49 -7.21 11.82
N ARG A 197 7.20 -7.11 10.69
CA ARG A 197 7.75 -5.82 10.18
C ARG A 197 6.73 -5.08 9.31
N PRO A 198 6.73 -3.73 9.30
CA PRO A 198 5.92 -2.94 8.39
C PRO A 198 6.34 -3.12 6.94
N VAL A 199 5.35 -3.17 6.04
CA VAL A 199 5.50 -3.04 4.59
C VAL A 199 5.01 -1.66 4.19
N ALA A 200 5.86 -0.94 3.46
CA ALA A 200 5.58 0.40 2.98
C ALA A 200 4.77 0.36 1.68
N GLY A 201 3.90 1.35 1.50
CA GLY A 201 3.27 1.68 0.23
C GLY A 201 3.28 3.20 0.05
N GLN A 202 2.77 3.66 -1.09
CA GLN A 202 2.83 5.08 -1.48
C GLN A 202 2.26 6.04 -0.41
N TYR A 203 1.23 5.63 0.34
CA TYR A 203 0.50 6.50 1.26
C TYR A 203 0.73 6.19 2.75
N GLY A 204 1.68 5.32 3.06
CA GLY A 204 1.99 4.88 4.43
C GLY A 204 2.37 3.42 4.51
N SER A 205 2.43 2.87 5.72
CA SER A 205 2.88 1.49 5.96
C SER A 205 1.90 0.67 6.80
N VAL A 206 1.92 -0.64 6.61
CA VAL A 206 1.08 -1.60 7.32
C VAL A 206 1.90 -2.77 7.85
N GLN A 207 1.54 -3.32 8.99
CA GLN A 207 2.23 -4.46 9.60
C GLN A 207 1.23 -5.52 10.07
N ARG A 208 1.64 -6.78 10.02
CA ARG A 208 0.91 -7.87 10.68
C ARG A 208 1.10 -7.74 12.19
N THR A 209 0.04 -8.02 12.95
CA THR A 209 0.09 -8.04 14.41
C THR A 209 -0.90 -9.06 14.95
N SER A 210 -0.54 -9.70 16.06
CA SER A 210 -1.39 -10.66 16.76
C SER A 210 -2.13 -10.00 17.92
N ARG A 211 -3.41 -10.31 18.10
CA ARG A 211 -4.16 -10.06 19.33
C ARG A 211 -4.49 -11.39 19.98
N ARG A 212 -4.08 -11.55 21.24
CA ARG A 212 -4.44 -12.70 22.07
C ARG A 212 -5.58 -12.32 23.00
N ASN A 213 -6.75 -12.93 22.82
CA ASN A 213 -7.89 -12.80 23.72
C ASN A 213 -7.98 -14.04 24.61
N ARG A 214 -8.26 -13.85 25.91
CA ARG A 214 -8.47 -14.95 26.85
C ARG A 214 -9.85 -14.84 27.48
N SER A 215 -10.58 -15.95 27.48
CA SER A 215 -11.85 -16.10 28.19
C SER A 215 -11.82 -17.37 29.02
N LEU A 216 -12.37 -17.34 30.23
CA LEU A 216 -12.43 -18.54 31.08
C LEU A 216 -13.14 -19.68 30.35
N LYS A 217 -12.64 -20.89 30.53
CA LYS A 217 -13.40 -22.08 30.17
C LYS A 217 -14.59 -22.22 31.12
N ASP A 218 -15.47 -23.17 30.80
CA ASP A 218 -16.63 -23.52 31.62
C ASP A 218 -16.30 -23.58 33.12
N ASP A 219 -17.09 -22.87 33.92
CA ASP A 219 -16.83 -22.66 35.35
C ASP A 219 -16.65 -23.98 36.11
N GLU A 220 -17.46 -25.01 35.82
CA GLU A 220 -17.39 -26.31 36.48
C GLU A 220 -16.09 -27.04 36.12
N LYS A 221 -15.66 -26.92 34.85
CA LYS A 221 -14.38 -27.43 34.39
C LYS A 221 -13.21 -26.71 35.06
N VAL A 222 -13.23 -25.37 35.13
CA VAL A 222 -12.17 -24.58 35.78
C VAL A 222 -12.05 -24.95 37.26
N LEU A 223 -13.17 -25.02 37.99
CA LEU A 223 -13.19 -25.40 39.40
C LEU A 223 -12.64 -26.82 39.63
N SER A 224 -13.00 -27.78 38.77
CA SER A 224 -12.50 -29.16 38.88
C SER A 224 -10.99 -29.28 38.69
N ILE A 225 -10.41 -28.46 37.79
CA ILE A 225 -8.97 -28.43 37.51
C ILE A 225 -8.22 -27.80 38.70
N LEU A 226 -8.76 -26.72 39.28
CA LEU A 226 -8.19 -26.07 40.46
C LEU A 226 -8.25 -26.98 41.71
N GLU A 227 -9.35 -27.72 41.90
CA GLU A 227 -9.51 -28.67 43.00
C GLU A 227 -8.52 -29.85 42.90
N ALA A 228 -8.26 -30.34 41.68
CA ALA A 228 -7.28 -31.40 41.44
C ALA A 228 -5.84 -30.99 41.84
N GLU A 229 -5.52 -29.70 41.81
CA GLU A 229 -4.24 -29.12 42.23
C GLU A 229 -4.24 -28.67 43.71
N GLY A 230 -5.30 -29.00 44.46
CA GLY A 230 -5.39 -28.73 45.90
C GLY A 230 -5.94 -27.36 46.28
N ILE A 231 -6.58 -26.63 45.35
CA ILE A 231 -7.29 -25.39 45.64
C ILE A 231 -8.75 -25.71 45.94
N ASP A 232 -9.12 -25.56 47.21
CA ASP A 232 -10.45 -25.91 47.72
C ASP A 232 -11.57 -25.05 47.09
N ARG A 233 -12.63 -25.71 46.61
CA ARG A 233 -13.81 -25.10 45.95
C ARG A 233 -14.49 -24.01 46.77
N GLU A 234 -14.35 -24.05 48.10
CA GLU A 234 -14.93 -23.07 49.02
C GLU A 234 -14.20 -21.71 49.00
N ARG A 235 -12.95 -21.65 48.49
CA ARG A 235 -12.21 -20.38 48.30
C ARG A 235 -12.64 -19.61 47.04
N VAL A 236 -13.31 -20.26 46.11
CA VAL A 236 -13.69 -19.73 44.80
C VAL A 236 -15.20 -19.90 44.57
N MET A 237 -16.02 -19.25 45.39
CA MET A 237 -17.50 -19.28 45.25
C MET A 237 -18.03 -18.67 43.93
N SER A 238 -17.15 -18.00 43.17
CA SER A 238 -17.38 -17.50 41.82
C SER A 238 -16.07 -17.58 41.04
N VAL A 239 -16.11 -18.14 39.83
CA VAL A 239 -14.94 -18.19 38.93
C VAL A 239 -14.72 -16.79 38.35
N ASP A 240 -14.03 -15.95 39.13
CA ASP A 240 -13.57 -14.64 38.66
C ASP A 240 -12.19 -14.79 38.05
N ARG A 241 -11.94 -14.13 36.90
CA ARG A 241 -10.66 -14.13 36.20
C ARG A 241 -9.51 -13.81 37.14
N GLN A 242 -9.68 -12.81 38.01
CA GLN A 242 -8.63 -12.40 38.94
C GLN A 242 -8.22 -13.53 39.89
N LYS A 243 -9.20 -14.30 40.41
CA LYS A 243 -8.91 -15.42 41.33
C LYS A 243 -8.27 -16.61 40.63
N VAL A 244 -8.66 -16.85 39.38
CA VAL A 244 -8.05 -17.90 38.55
C VAL A 244 -6.61 -17.52 38.21
N ASP A 245 -6.34 -16.26 37.89
CA ASP A 245 -4.98 -15.76 37.65
C ASP A 245 -4.10 -15.89 38.92
N GLU A 246 -4.60 -15.49 40.09
CA GLU A 246 -3.90 -15.67 41.39
C GLU A 246 -3.64 -17.16 41.69
N ALA A 247 -4.55 -18.06 41.31
CA ALA A 247 -4.38 -19.49 41.47
C ALA A 247 -3.32 -20.07 40.52
N LEU A 248 -3.23 -19.56 39.29
CA LEU A 248 -2.21 -19.96 38.32
C LEU A 248 -0.80 -19.59 38.78
N GLU A 249 -0.63 -18.49 39.53
CA GLU A 249 0.68 -18.08 40.07
C GLU A 249 1.28 -19.07 41.08
N VAL A 250 0.42 -19.85 41.76
CA VAL A 250 0.82 -20.76 42.85
C VAL A 250 0.63 -22.24 42.52
N THR A 251 0.18 -22.56 41.31
CA THR A 251 -0.05 -23.93 40.83
C THR A 251 0.87 -24.27 39.67
N THR A 252 0.87 -25.54 39.25
CA THR A 252 1.61 -25.98 38.05
C THR A 252 0.79 -25.87 36.76
N LEU A 253 -0.45 -25.38 36.89
CA LEU A 253 -1.38 -25.21 35.79
C LEU A 253 -0.93 -24.11 34.85
N THR A 254 -1.18 -24.31 33.56
CA THR A 254 -0.96 -23.30 32.53
C THR A 254 -2.23 -22.49 32.29
N GLU A 255 -2.10 -21.29 31.74
CA GLU A 255 -3.26 -20.50 31.31
C GLU A 255 -4.17 -21.30 30.39
N SER A 256 -3.60 -22.13 29.52
CA SER A 256 -4.33 -22.97 28.57
C SER A 256 -5.17 -24.05 29.23
N ASP A 257 -4.96 -24.36 30.51
CA ASP A 257 -5.78 -25.35 31.24
C ASP A 257 -7.13 -24.77 31.64
N VAL A 258 -7.15 -23.50 32.05
CA VAL A 258 -8.32 -22.80 32.61
C VAL A 258 -8.91 -21.73 31.68
N TYR A 259 -8.15 -21.20 30.73
CA TYR A 259 -8.60 -20.24 29.73
C TYR A 259 -8.73 -20.87 28.34
N LYS A 260 -9.78 -20.47 27.62
CA LYS A 260 -9.81 -20.52 26.16
C LYS A 260 -9.07 -19.29 25.65
N ILE A 261 -7.98 -19.54 24.93
CA ILE A 261 -7.14 -18.52 24.31
C ILE A 261 -7.48 -18.53 22.83
N ASP A 262 -7.97 -17.39 22.33
CA ASP A 262 -8.21 -17.16 20.91
C ASP A 262 -7.16 -16.14 20.44
N GLU A 263 -6.37 -16.51 19.44
CA GLU A 263 -5.39 -15.63 18.82
C GLU A 263 -5.92 -15.21 17.45
N SER A 264 -5.88 -13.92 17.16
CA SER A 264 -6.35 -13.38 15.88
C SER A 264 -5.30 -12.43 15.34
N GLU A 265 -4.98 -12.62 14.07
CA GLU A 265 -4.02 -11.78 13.36
C GLU A 265 -4.77 -10.71 12.59
N TYR A 266 -4.21 -9.52 12.55
CA TYR A 266 -4.80 -8.40 11.85
C TYR A 266 -3.73 -7.49 11.26
N VAL A 267 -4.07 -6.83 10.17
CA VAL A 267 -3.24 -5.78 9.60
C VAL A 267 -3.46 -4.51 10.39
N ARG A 268 -2.36 -3.91 10.85
CA ARG A 268 -2.35 -2.62 11.51
C ARG A 268 -1.64 -1.61 10.64
N LYS A 269 -2.29 -0.47 10.40
CA LYS A 269 -1.62 0.73 9.87
C LYS A 269 -0.53 1.18 10.84
N ALA A 270 0.72 1.19 10.37
CA ALA A 270 1.88 1.57 11.16
C ALA A 270 2.12 3.08 11.03
N GLU A 271 2.31 3.57 9.80
CA GLU A 271 2.55 4.99 9.51
C GLU A 271 1.69 5.50 8.36
N VAL A 272 1.61 6.81 8.24
CA VAL A 272 0.89 7.52 7.18
C VAL A 272 1.81 8.59 6.63
N ASP A 273 1.94 8.65 5.32
CA ASP A 273 2.62 9.74 4.63
C ASP A 273 1.58 10.78 4.18
N ASP A 274 1.42 11.84 4.97
CA ASP A 274 0.45 12.90 4.68
C ASP A 274 0.98 13.87 3.60
N ASP A 275 2.30 14.09 3.51
CA ASP A 275 2.90 14.99 2.53
C ASP A 275 2.72 14.45 1.09
N VAL A 276 2.92 13.14 0.90
CA VAL A 276 2.67 12.47 -0.39
C VAL A 276 1.19 12.53 -0.77
N LYS A 277 0.28 12.37 0.20
CA LYS A 277 -1.16 12.48 -0.06
C LYS A 277 -1.57 13.88 -0.49
N GLU A 278 -1.08 14.91 0.21
CA GLU A 278 -1.37 16.30 -0.13
C GLU A 278 -0.83 16.65 -1.52
N SER A 279 0.40 16.26 -1.82
CA SER A 279 1.02 16.48 -3.12
C SER A 279 0.25 15.79 -4.26
N ARG A 280 -0.11 14.52 -4.08
CA ARG A 280 -0.88 13.77 -5.08
C ARG A 280 -2.28 14.36 -5.27
N LEU A 281 -2.95 14.75 -4.18
CA LEU A 281 -4.27 15.39 -4.25
C LEU A 281 -4.21 16.72 -4.99
N GLN A 282 -3.20 17.54 -4.72
CA GLN A 282 -3.03 18.81 -5.43
C GLN A 282 -2.80 18.56 -6.93
N GLY A 283 -1.96 17.60 -7.29
CA GLY A 283 -1.75 17.23 -8.69
C GLY A 283 -2.99 16.65 -9.39
N LEU A 284 -3.90 16.00 -8.65
CA LEU A 284 -5.21 15.58 -9.19
C LEU A 284 -6.13 16.77 -9.44
N LYS A 285 -6.17 17.73 -8.51
CA LYS A 285 -6.97 18.96 -8.65
C LYS A 285 -6.49 19.82 -9.82
N ASP A 286 -5.18 20.01 -9.95
CA ASP A 286 -4.59 20.79 -11.03
C ASP A 286 -4.93 20.18 -12.40
N ARG A 287 -4.93 18.84 -12.49
CA ARG A 287 -5.35 18.13 -13.70
C ARG A 287 -6.84 18.26 -13.99
N LEU A 288 -7.70 18.10 -12.99
CA LEU A 288 -9.15 18.25 -13.16
C LEU A 288 -9.49 19.65 -13.68
N ALA A 289 -8.89 20.69 -13.09
CA ALA A 289 -9.07 22.07 -13.53
C ALA A 289 -8.60 22.28 -14.99
N ALA A 290 -7.46 21.70 -15.37
CA ALA A 290 -6.97 21.79 -16.75
C ALA A 290 -7.88 21.05 -17.77
N SER A 291 -8.47 19.92 -17.37
CA SER A 291 -9.42 19.17 -18.19
C SER A 291 -10.74 19.93 -18.36
N GLU A 292 -11.28 20.51 -17.29
CA GLU A 292 -12.49 21.33 -17.32
C GLU A 292 -12.34 22.54 -18.25
N GLU A 293 -11.18 23.22 -18.21
CA GLU A 293 -10.89 24.34 -19.11
C GLU A 293 -10.84 23.89 -20.59
N THR A 294 -10.19 22.75 -20.87
CA THR A 294 -10.06 22.22 -22.24
C THR A 294 -11.40 21.75 -22.80
N GLU A 295 -12.17 20.95 -22.03
CA GLU A 295 -13.49 20.47 -22.44
C GLU A 295 -14.50 21.60 -22.59
N ALA A 296 -14.45 22.63 -21.73
CA ALA A 296 -15.32 23.80 -21.85
C ALA A 296 -15.01 24.60 -23.13
N GLU A 297 -13.73 24.75 -23.49
CA GLU A 297 -13.32 25.39 -24.74
C GLU A 297 -13.77 24.60 -25.98
N GLU A 298 -13.66 23.27 -25.94
CA GLU A 298 -14.12 22.39 -27.02
C GLU A 298 -15.65 22.44 -27.19
N LEU A 299 -16.40 22.37 -26.09
CA LEU A 299 -17.87 22.49 -26.09
C LEU A 299 -18.32 23.87 -26.59
N GLN A 300 -17.61 24.94 -26.22
CA GLN A 300 -17.94 26.28 -26.68
C GLN A 300 -17.70 26.41 -28.19
N GLN A 301 -16.62 25.84 -28.73
CA GLN A 301 -16.37 25.79 -30.17
C GLN A 301 -17.42 24.94 -30.91
N GLU A 302 -17.86 23.83 -30.32
CA GLU A 302 -18.94 23.01 -30.90
C GLU A 302 -20.26 23.77 -30.94
N ILE A 303 -20.61 24.48 -29.86
CA ILE A 303 -21.81 25.32 -29.79
C ILE A 303 -21.73 26.44 -30.84
N GLU A 304 -20.61 27.15 -30.96
CA GLU A 304 -20.43 28.23 -31.94
C GLU A 304 -20.54 27.71 -33.38
N ALA A 305 -19.95 26.54 -33.67
CA ALA A 305 -20.10 25.88 -34.97
C ALA A 305 -21.55 25.42 -35.26
N LEU A 306 -22.27 24.97 -34.23
CA LEU A 306 -23.69 24.63 -34.34
C LEU A 306 -24.56 25.88 -34.56
N GLU A 307 -24.26 26.99 -33.90
CA GLU A 307 -24.94 28.28 -34.07
C GLU A 307 -24.71 28.85 -35.47
N GLU A 308 -23.46 28.85 -35.97
CA GLU A 308 -23.12 29.27 -37.34
C GLU A 308 -23.88 28.43 -38.38
N ARG A 309 -23.93 27.11 -38.17
CA ARG A 309 -24.68 26.20 -39.03
C ARG A 309 -26.19 26.45 -39.00
N ILE A 310 -26.74 26.81 -37.84
CA ILE A 310 -28.16 27.19 -37.73
C ILE A 310 -28.41 28.51 -38.45
N ASP A 311 -27.53 29.50 -38.34
CA ASP A 311 -27.65 30.79 -39.04
C ASP A 311 -27.58 30.61 -40.56
N ASP A 312 -26.64 29.79 -41.06
CA ASP A 312 -26.55 29.41 -42.47
C ASP A 312 -27.84 28.72 -42.99
N LEU A 313 -28.41 27.81 -42.19
CA LEU A 313 -29.64 27.11 -42.56
C LEU A 313 -30.90 27.98 -42.48
N THR A 314 -30.89 29.02 -41.64
CA THR A 314 -32.04 29.90 -41.43
C THR A 314 -31.99 31.18 -42.28
N SER A 315 -30.80 31.64 -42.67
CA SER A 315 -30.58 32.79 -43.56
C SER A 315 -31.14 32.57 -44.97
N PHE A 316 -31.20 31.32 -45.46
CA PHE A 316 -31.79 30.97 -46.75
C PHE A 316 -33.33 30.97 -46.81
N ARG A 317 -34.04 31.06 -45.67
CA ARG A 317 -35.52 31.16 -45.67
C ARG A 317 -36.07 32.58 -45.82
N ALA A 318 -35.21 33.61 -45.91
CA ALA A 318 -35.63 34.99 -46.19
C ALA A 318 -35.68 35.34 -47.69
N GLY A 319 -35.45 34.37 -48.59
CA GLY A 319 -35.31 34.59 -50.04
C GLY A 319 -36.34 33.89 -50.93
N THR A 320 -37.62 33.81 -50.54
CA THR A 320 -38.69 33.42 -51.47
C THR A 320 -39.84 34.42 -51.41
N GLU A 321 -39.63 35.59 -52.00
CA GLU A 321 -40.73 36.30 -52.66
C GLU A 321 -41.08 35.54 -53.95
N VAL A 322 -42.30 35.02 -54.05
CA VAL A 322 -42.95 34.84 -55.35
C VAL A 322 -43.98 35.96 -55.48
N GLN A 323 -43.70 36.81 -56.45
CA GLN A 323 -44.41 37.99 -56.92
C GLN A 323 -45.92 37.76 -57.11
N GLY A 324 -46.69 38.78 -56.73
CA GLY A 324 -48.02 39.06 -57.30
C GLY A 324 -47.93 39.74 -58.66
#